data_AF-V5BLG4-F1
#
_entry.id   AF-V5BLG4-F1
#
_cell.length_a   1.000
_cell.length_b   1.000
_cell.length_c   1.000
_cell.angle_alpha   90.00
_cell.angle_beta   90.00
_cell.angle_gamma   90.00
#
_symmetry.space_group_name_H-M   'P 1'
#
loop_
_entity.id
_entity.type
_entity.pdbx_description
1 polymer ?
#
loop_
_entity_poly.entity_id
_entity_poly.type
_entity_poly.pdbx_seq_one_letter_code
_entity_poly.pdbx_strand_id
1 'polypeptide(L)' 'MLYLKGIPEQSINDIRAATNKSWVLGNDRFRQRIQVQLNRRAEPKARGGDRKSEQYKAGRKDYINKAIT' A
#
# COMPACT_ATOMS: atom_id res chain seq x y z
N MET A 1 21.31 -26.97 -3.98
CA MET A 1 21.40 -25.53 -3.61
C MET A 1 22.35 -25.43 -2.42
N LEU A 2 23.57 -24.93 -2.63
CA LEU A 2 24.77 -25.31 -1.87
C LEU A 2 25.46 -24.09 -1.24
N TYR A 3 24.80 -23.39 -0.30
CA TYR A 3 25.34 -22.11 0.24
C TYR A 3 25.46 -22.00 1.76
N LEU A 4 25.15 -23.04 2.55
CA LEU A 4 25.07 -22.88 4.02
C LEU A 4 25.87 -23.90 4.86
N LYS A 5 26.67 -24.78 4.25
CA LYS A 5 27.29 -25.92 4.94
C LYS A 5 28.42 -25.60 5.95
N GLY A 6 28.73 -24.33 6.20
CA GLY A 6 29.80 -23.94 7.13
C GLY A 6 29.52 -22.68 7.94
N ILE A 7 28.29 -22.14 7.89
CA ILE A 7 27.93 -20.93 8.63
C ILE A 7 27.27 -21.37 9.95
N PRO A 8 27.75 -20.89 11.11
CA PRO A 8 27.09 -21.13 12.39
C PRO A 8 25.63 -20.69 12.35
N GLU A 9 24.74 -21.47 12.96
CA GLU A 9 23.30 -21.18 12.96
C GLU A 9 22.97 -19.79 13.52
N GLN A 10 23.75 -19.35 14.51
CA GLN A 10 23.66 -18.00 15.07
C GLN A 10 23.88 -16.93 14.00
N SER A 11 24.92 -17.06 13.18
CA SER A 11 25.20 -16.12 12.08
C SER A 11 24.09 -16.14 11.02
N ILE A 12 23.50 -17.32 10.75
CA ILE A 12 22.35 -17.41 9.84
C ILE A 12 21.15 -16.67 10.43
N ASN A 13 20.90 -16.81 11.73
CA ASN A 13 19.81 -16.12 12.42
C ASN A 13 20.05 -14.60 12.48
N ASP A 14 21.29 -14.16 12.67
CA ASP A 14 21.65 -12.75 12.66
C ASP A 14 21.48 -12.14 11.26
N ILE A 15 21.90 -12.85 10.20
CA ILE A 15 21.66 -12.44 8.80
C ILE A 15 20.16 -12.36 8.51
N ARG A 16 19.38 -13.37 8.93
CA ARG A 16 17.92 -13.37 8.79
C ARG A 16 17.30 -12.20 9.55
N ALA A 17 17.72 -11.94 10.78
CA ALA A 17 17.21 -10.84 11.59
C ALA A 17 17.57 -9.47 10.98
N ALA A 18 18.78 -9.29 10.47
CA ALA A 18 19.22 -8.07 9.81
C ALA A 18 18.48 -7.85 8.47
N THR A 19 18.26 -8.91 7.71
CA THR A 19 17.62 -8.85 6.38
C THR A 19 16.10 -8.74 6.48
N ASN A 20 15.46 -9.50 7.38
CA ASN A 20 14.01 -9.50 7.58
C ASN A 20 13.52 -8.28 8.39
N LYS A 21 14.40 -7.49 9.01
CA LYS A 21 14.03 -6.15 9.54
C LYS A 21 13.44 -5.23 8.46
N SER A 22 13.76 -5.47 7.18
CA SER A 22 13.11 -4.78 6.06
C SER A 22 11.62 -5.12 5.90
N TRP A 23 11.10 -6.20 6.50
CA TRP A 23 9.66 -6.51 6.42
C TRP A 23 8.82 -5.60 7.32
N VAL A 24 9.44 -4.96 8.31
CA VAL A 24 8.81 -3.85 9.04
C VAL A 24 8.68 -2.65 8.09
N LEU A 25 9.69 -2.40 7.25
CA LEU A 25 9.71 -1.34 6.24
C LEU A 25 8.82 -1.70 5.05
N GLY A 26 7.52 -1.47 5.17
CA GLY A 26 6.54 -1.79 4.13
C GLY A 26 5.30 -2.53 4.65
N ASN A 27 5.18 -2.73 5.96
CA ASN A 27 3.92 -3.11 6.58
C ASN A 27 3.02 -1.87 6.81
N ASP A 28 1.71 -2.05 6.83
CA ASP A 28 0.71 -0.99 7.07
C ASP A 28 0.97 -0.24 8.38
N ARG A 29 1.32 -0.98 9.44
CA ARG A 29 1.66 -0.39 10.75
C ARG A 29 2.83 0.60 10.65
N PHE A 30 3.84 0.28 9.85
CA PHE A 30 5.00 1.16 9.66
C PHE A 30 4.62 2.38 8.82
N ARG A 31 3.87 2.18 7.72
CA ARG A 31 3.35 3.27 6.88
C ARG A 31 2.54 4.28 7.69
N GLN A 32 1.65 3.80 8.57
CA GLN A 32 0.83 4.65 9.42
C GLN A 32 1.67 5.48 10.40
N ARG A 33 2.64 4.84 11.09
CA ARG A 33 3.52 5.54 12.03
C ARG A 33 4.35 6.63 11.35
N ILE A 34 4.92 6.33 10.18
CA ILE A 34 5.72 7.29 9.41
C ILE A 34 4.85 8.43 8.85
N GLN A 35 3.63 8.14 8.39
CA GLN A 35 2.70 9.16 7.90
C GLN A 35 2.34 10.18 8.99
N VAL A 36 2.15 9.73 10.24
CA VAL A 36 1.92 10.62 11.40
C VAL A 36 3.15 11.48 11.67
N GLN A 37 4.35 10.88 11.67
CA GLN A 37 5.60 11.61 11.97
C GLN A 37 5.96 12.63 10.89
N LEU A 38 5.76 12.29 9.62
CA LEU A 38 6.06 13.18 8.49
C LEU A 38 4.99 14.26 8.29
N ASN A 39 3.86 14.17 9.01
CA ASN A 39 2.65 14.96 8.76
C ASN A 39 2.28 15.02 7.25
N ARG A 40 2.59 13.93 6.54
CA ARG A 40 2.49 13.81 5.09
C ARG A 40 2.11 12.40 4.73
N ARG A 41 1.25 12.27 3.73
CA ARG A 41 0.75 10.98 3.29
C ARG A 41 1.87 10.09 2.73
N ALA A 42 1.93 8.85 3.21
CA ALA A 42 2.87 7.84 2.73
C ALA A 42 2.34 7.09 1.48
N GLU A 43 1.01 7.05 1.31
CA GLU A 43 0.37 6.32 0.22
C GLU A 43 -0.08 7.21 -0.97
N PRO A 44 -0.03 6.70 -2.21
CA PRO A 44 -0.50 7.40 -3.39
C PRO A 44 -2.03 7.58 -3.37
N LYS A 45 -2.55 8.66 -3.98
CA LYS A 45 -4.00 8.84 -4.16
C LYS A 45 -4.54 7.72 -5.03
N ALA A 46 -5.75 7.26 -4.71
CA ALA A 46 -6.48 6.37 -5.59
C ALA A 46 -6.48 7.00 -6.99
N ARG A 47 -5.98 6.25 -7.98
CA ARG A 47 -5.91 6.71 -9.36
C ARG A 47 -7.21 6.31 -10.05
N GLY A 48 -7.81 7.26 -10.77
CA GLY A 48 -9.16 7.12 -11.30
C GLY A 48 -10.22 7.74 -10.39
N GLY A 49 -11.35 8.12 -10.97
CA GLY A 49 -12.53 8.56 -10.22
C GLY A 49 -13.63 7.52 -10.31
N ASP A 50 -14.74 7.76 -9.61
CA ASP A 50 -15.89 6.86 -9.56
C ASP A 50 -16.71 6.82 -10.86
N ARG A 51 -16.09 7.19 -11.99
CA ARG A 51 -16.74 7.41 -13.29
C ARG A 51 -17.44 6.17 -13.86
N LYS A 52 -17.13 4.99 -13.31
CA LYS A 52 -17.72 3.71 -13.72
C LYS A 52 -18.72 3.15 -12.70
N SER A 53 -18.90 3.73 -11.52
CA SER A 53 -19.91 3.23 -10.58
C SER A 53 -21.31 3.47 -11.09
N GLU A 54 -22.22 2.64 -10.60
CA GLU A 54 -23.64 2.80 -10.85
C GLU A 54 -24.18 4.10 -10.27
N GLN A 55 -23.66 4.54 -9.11
CA GLN A 55 -24.03 5.82 -8.49
C GLN A 55 -23.65 7.01 -9.39
N TYR A 56 -22.43 7.02 -9.93
CA TYR A 56 -21.98 8.08 -10.84
C TYR A 56 -22.75 8.08 -12.17
N LYS A 57 -23.03 6.89 -12.73
CA LYS A 57 -23.83 6.76 -13.96
C LYS A 57 -25.28 7.20 -13.75
N ALA A 58 -25.88 6.87 -12.61
CA ALA A 58 -27.24 7.29 -12.26
C ALA A 58 -27.34 8.81 -12.16
N GLY A 59 -26.47 9.43 -11.35
CA GLY A 59 -26.42 10.89 -11.26
C GLY A 59 -26.22 11.55 -12.62
N ARG A 60 -25.30 11.03 -13.46
CA ARG A 60 -25.09 11.54 -14.82
C ARG A 60 -26.36 11.47 -15.68
N LYS A 61 -27.15 10.38 -15.60
CA LYS A 61 -28.43 10.26 -16.31
C LYS A 61 -29.43 11.30 -15.82
N ASP A 62 -29.52 11.51 -14.51
CA ASP A 62 -30.44 12.48 -13.90
C ASP A 62 -30.11 13.91 -14.34
N TYR A 63 -28.82 14.28 -14.36
CA TYR A 63 -28.38 15.58 -14.89
C TYR A 63 -28.73 15.75 -16.38
N ILE A 64 -28.57 14.71 -17.19
CA ILE A 64 -28.88 14.75 -18.63
C ILE A 64 -30.40 14.91 -18.84
N ASN A 65 -31.22 14.15 -18.11
CA ASN A 65 -32.69 14.22 -18.23
C ASN A 65 -33.23 15.60 -17.82
N LYS A 66 -32.65 16.19 -16.77
CA LYS A 66 -32.99 17.55 -16.31
C LYS A 66 -32.61 18.64 -17.32
N ALA A 67 -31.57 18.43 -18.12
CA ALA A 67 -31.12 19.40 -19.12
C ALA A 67 -31.92 19.34 -20.44
N ILE A 68 -32.70 18.27 -20.65
CA ILE A 68 -33.52 18.05 -21.85
C ILE A 68 -34.99 18.45 -21.64
N THR A 69 -35.40 18.66 -20.38
CA THR A 69 -36.72 19.22 -20.00
C THR A 69 -36.61 20.73 -19.85
#